data_AF-A0A2U2RZF7-F1
#
_entry.id   AF-A0A2U2RZF7-F1
#
_cell.length_a   1.000
_cell.length_b   1.000
_cell.length_c   1.000
_cell.angle_alpha   90.00
_cell.angle_beta   90.00
_cell.angle_gamma   90.00
#
_symmetry.space_group_name_H-M   'P 1'
#
loop_
_entity.id
_entity.type
_entity.pdbx_description
1 polymer ?
#
loop_
_entity_poly.entity_id
_entity_poly.type
_entity_poly.pdbx_seq_one_letter_code
_entity_poly.pdbx_strand_id
1 'polypeptide(L)' 'MTNYLFFIVTGISLLFLFFLWSSKKSVKTGFAKDENNNQIPDAWEKRFKFLFTFENIIILILGILIGYLFAKSTLLS' A
#
# COMPACT_ATOMS: atom_id res chain seq x y z
N MET A 1 -23.91 1.21 -5.91
CA MET A 1 -23.09 1.78 -4.82
C MET A 1 -21.85 0.91 -4.53
N THR A 2 -22.02 -0.40 -4.33
CA THR A 2 -20.91 -1.34 -4.05
C THR A 2 -19.82 -1.37 -5.13
N ASN A 3 -20.18 -1.26 -6.43
CA ASN A 3 -19.19 -1.25 -7.51
C ASN A 3 -18.27 -0.02 -7.44
N TYR A 4 -18.81 1.16 -7.12
CA TYR A 4 -17.99 2.37 -6.93
C TYR A 4 -17.06 2.22 -5.73
N LEU A 5 -17.54 1.68 -4.61
CA LEU A 5 -16.72 1.38 -3.44
C LEU A 5 -15.59 0.38 -3.77
N PHE A 6 -15.90 -0.67 -4.52
CA PHE A 6 -14.91 -1.64 -5.00
C PHE A 6 -13.80 -0.97 -5.82
N PHE A 7 -14.15 -0.13 -6.80
CA PHE A 7 -13.16 0.58 -7.60
C PHE A 7 -12.32 1.58 -6.78
N ILE A 8 -12.94 2.29 -5.84
CA ILE A 8 -12.24 3.22 -4.95
C ILE A 8 -11.24 2.48 -4.07
N VAL A 9 -11.67 1.41 -3.39
CA VAL A 9 -10.79 0.62 -2.50
C VAL A 9 -9.66 -0.05 -3.29
N THR A 10 -9.97 -0.56 -4.48
CA THR A 10 -8.95 -1.12 -5.38
C THR A 10 -7.95 -0.06 -5.83
N GLY A 11 -8.42 1.13 -6.22
CA GLY A 11 -7.58 2.25 -6.63
C GLY A 11 -6.65 2.74 -5.50
N ILE A 12 -7.19 2.89 -4.29
CA ILE A 12 -6.40 3.25 -3.10
C ILE A 12 -5.35 2.18 -2.80
N SER A 13 -5.71 0.90 -2.91
CA SER A 13 -4.77 -0.21 -2.67
C SER A 13 -3.62 -0.21 -3.67
N LEU A 14 -3.91 0.03 -4.95
CA LEU A 14 -2.88 0.16 -5.99
C LEU A 14 -1.96 1.37 -5.75
N LEU A 15 -2.52 2.51 -5.37
CA LEU A 15 -1.74 3.70 -5.00
C LEU A 15 -0.84 3.43 -3.79
N PHE A 16 -1.35 2.73 -2.78
CA PHE A 16 -0.57 2.37 -1.60
C PHE A 16 0.58 1.42 -1.94
N LEU A 17 0.34 0.39 -2.76
CA LEU A 17 1.39 -0.51 -3.24
C LEU A 17 2.42 0.23 -4.08
N PHE A 18 1.99 1.14 -4.96
CA PHE A 18 2.89 1.95 -5.76
C PHE A 18 3.75 2.87 -4.89
N PHE A 19 3.17 3.44 -3.83
CA PHE A 19 3.89 4.25 -2.84
C PHE A 19 4.97 3.43 -2.11
N LEU A 20 4.64 2.24 -1.61
CA LEU A 20 5.61 1.34 -0.96
C LEU A 20 6.73 0.93 -1.92
N TRP A 21 6.37 0.59 -3.16
CA TRP A 21 7.33 0.21 -4.20
C TRP A 21 8.27 1.36 -4.55
N SER A 22 7.72 2.56 -4.76
CA SER A 22 8.50 3.78 -5.05
C SER A 22 9.46 4.11 -3.91
N SER A 23 9.00 3.99 -2.66
CA SER A 23 9.82 4.23 -1.47
C SER A 23 11.02 3.29 -1.40
N LYS A 24 10.78 1.98 -1.55
CA LYS A 24 11.85 0.97 -1.57
C LYS A 24 12.81 1.16 -2.75
N LYS A 25 12.29 1.54 -3.92
CA LYS A 25 13.10 1.81 -5.11
C LYS A 25 13.97 3.05 -4.92
N SER A 26 13.45 4.10 -4.30
CA SER A 26 14.17 5.35 -4.03
C SER A 26 15.44 5.10 -3.19
N VAL A 27 15.33 4.26 -2.16
CA VAL A 27 16.49 3.82 -1.35
C VAL A 27 17.48 3.02 -2.19
N LYS A 28 17.01 2.02 -2.96
CA LYS A 28 17.87 1.19 -3.81
C LYS A 28 18.64 1.98 -4.86
N THR A 29 18.05 3.05 -5.39
CA THR A 29 18.69 3.94 -6.37
C THR A 29 19.64 4.97 -5.76
N GLY A 30 19.76 5.03 -4.43
CA GLY A 30 20.58 6.02 -3.72
C GLY A 30 20.01 7.45 -3.77
N PHE A 31 18.77 7.62 -4.24
CA PHE A 31 18.10 8.92 -4.30
C PHE A 31 17.70 9.42 -2.91
N ALA A 32 17.40 8.50 -2.00
CA ALA A 32 17.05 8.82 -0.64
C ALA A 32 18.00 8.18 0.36
N LYS A 33 18.33 8.93 1.41
CA LYS A 33 19.22 8.50 2.48
C LYS A 33 18.52 7.42 3.33
N ASP A 34 19.24 6.34 3.56
CA ASP A 34 18.87 5.24 4.46
C ASP A 34 20.10 4.94 5.33
N GLU A 35 20.18 5.59 6.49
CA GLU A 35 21.27 5.38 7.45
C GLU A 35 21.13 4.05 8.22
N ASN A 36 19.89 3.58 8.42
CA ASN A 36 19.58 2.36 9.17
C ASN A 36 19.66 1.08 8.34
N ASN A 37 19.89 1.18 7.03
CA ASN A 37 19.96 0.08 6.07
C ASN A 37 18.71 -0.82 6.10
N ASN A 38 17.54 -0.22 6.34
CA ASN A 38 16.26 -0.91 6.47
C ASN A 38 15.41 -0.84 5.19
N GLN A 39 15.95 -0.31 4.09
CA GLN A 39 15.28 -0.10 2.80
C GLN A 39 14.08 0.88 2.88
N ILE A 40 14.01 1.68 3.94
CA ILE A 40 13.02 2.73 4.14
C ILE A 40 13.76 4.07 4.14
N PRO A 41 13.31 5.07 3.37
CA PRO A 41 14.02 6.34 3.39
C PRO A 41 13.82 7.04 4.74
N ASP A 42 14.87 7.62 5.30
CA ASP A 42 14.87 8.23 6.65
C ASP A 42 13.79 9.31 6.81
N ALA A 43 13.50 10.05 5.72
CA ALA A 43 12.43 11.05 5.66
C ALA A 43 11.03 10.45 5.94
N TRP A 44 10.81 9.20 5.51
CA TRP A 44 9.58 8.46 5.74
C TRP A 44 9.62 7.66 7.03
N GLU A 45 10.79 7.18 7.46
CA GLU A 45 10.91 6.49 8.76
C GLU A 45 10.45 7.42 9.90
N LYS A 46 10.87 8.69 9.92
CA LYS A 46 10.48 9.63 10.99
C LYS A 46 8.97 9.92 11.08
N ARG A 47 8.24 9.82 9.98
CA ARG A 47 6.82 10.22 9.89
C ARG A 47 5.85 9.05 9.76
N PHE A 48 6.30 7.97 9.16
CA PHE A 48 5.46 6.87 8.70
C PHE A 48 6.04 5.49 9.01
N LYS A 49 6.98 5.37 9.97
CA LYS A 49 7.53 4.08 10.43
C LYS A 49 6.46 3.00 10.60
N PHE A 50 5.34 3.37 11.24
CA PHE A 50 4.21 2.48 11.46
C PHE A 50 3.65 1.89 10.15
N LEU A 51 3.50 2.68 9.09
CA LEU A 51 2.99 2.19 7.80
C LEU A 51 3.92 1.15 7.17
N PHE A 52 5.25 1.33 7.28
CA PHE A 52 6.22 0.37 6.75
C PHE A 52 6.36 -0.87 7.64
N THR A 53 6.28 -0.72 8.96
CA THR A 53 6.32 -1.86 9.90
C THR A 53 5.10 -2.76 9.75
N PHE A 54 3.91 -2.18 9.56
CA PHE A 54 2.67 -2.92 9.43
C PHE A 54 2.22 -3.11 7.98
N GLU A 55 3.10 -2.87 6.99
CA GLU A 55 2.75 -2.92 5.56
C GLU A 55 2.04 -4.23 5.18
N ASN A 56 2.55 -5.36 5.69
CA ASN A 56 1.99 -6.68 5.38
C ASN A 56 0.59 -6.87 5.96
N ILE A 57 0.32 -6.35 7.17
CA ILE A 57 -1.01 -6.42 7.79
C ILE A 57 -2.00 -5.53 7.05
N ILE A 58 -1.57 -4.32 6.66
CA ILE A 58 -2.40 -3.39 5.89
C ILE A 58 -2.76 -4.01 4.53
N ILE A 59 -1.77 -4.59 3.82
CA ILE A 59 -2.00 -5.26 2.53
C ILE A 59 -2.96 -6.45 2.69
N LEU A 60 -2.83 -7.24 3.76
CA LEU A 60 -3.74 -8.35 4.04
C LEU A 60 -5.19 -7.87 4.23
N ILE A 61 -5.39 -6.83 5.04
CA ILE A 61 -6.72 -6.25 5.29
C ILE A 61 -7.32 -5.68 4.00
N LEU A 62 -6.52 -4.95 3.21
CA LEU A 62 -6.95 -4.43 1.92
C LEU A 62 -7.35 -5.55 0.95
N GLY A 63 -6.58 -6.64 0.89
CA GLY A 63 -6.90 -7.81 0.08
C GLY A 63 -8.22 -8.48 0.47
N ILE A 64 -8.45 -8.68 1.79
CA ILE A 64 -9.71 -9.22 2.31
C ILE A 64 -10.87 -8.29 1.96
N LEU A 65 -10.69 -6.98 2.13
CA LEU A 65 -11.72 -5.97 1.85
C LEU A 65 -12.07 -5.92 0.36
N ILE A 66 -11.07 -5.97 -0.53
CA ILE A 66 -11.26 -6.08 -1.98
C ILE A 66 -12.04 -7.35 -2.31
N GLY A 67 -11.65 -8.51 -1.76
CA GLY A 67 -12.34 -9.78 -2.00
C GLY A 67 -13.80 -9.76 -1.54
N TYR A 68 -14.07 -9.18 -0.36
CA TYR A 68 -15.42 -8.99 0.15
C TYR A 68 -16.27 -8.07 -0.75
N LEU A 69 -15.70 -6.93 -1.14
CA LEU A 69 -16.38 -5.96 -2.01
C LEU A 69 -16.62 -6.53 -3.41
N PHE A 70 -15.69 -7.33 -3.92
CA PHE A 70 -15.83 -8.03 -5.19
C PHE A 70 -16.99 -9.02 -5.15
N ALA A 71 -17.08 -9.86 -4.10
CA ALA A 71 -18.17 -10.81 -3.92
C ALA A 71 -19.55 -10.13 -3.76
N LYS A 72 -19.59 -8.89 -3.28
CA LYS A 72 -20.82 -8.08 -3.15
C LYS A 72 -21.07 -7.17 -4.36
N SER A 73 -20.13 -7.09 -5.30
CA SER A 73 -20.28 -6.29 -6.52
C SER A 73 -21.16 -7.04 -7.52
N THR A 74 -21.91 -6.32 -8.33
CA THR A 74 -22.70 -6.91 -9.43
C THR A 74 -21.85 -7.08 -10.69
N LEU A 75 -20.51 -7.11 -10.57
CA LEU A 75 -19.59 -7.31 -11.70
C LEU A 75 -19.62 -8.76 -12.24
N LEU A 76 -20.08 -9.69 -11.43
CA LEU A 76 -20.16 -11.13 -11.73
C LEU A 76 -21.59 -11.63 -11.98
N SER A 77 -22.60 -10.75 -11.89
CA SER A 77 -24.02 -11.05 -12.16
C SER A 77 -24.45 -10.51 -13.51
#